data_AF-A0A0C2FYP6-F1
#
_entry.id   AF-A0A0C2FYP6-F1
#
_cell.length_a   1.000
_cell.length_b   1.000
_cell.length_c   1.000
_cell.angle_alpha   90.00
_cell.angle_beta   90.00
_cell.angle_gamma   90.00
#
_symmetry.space_group_name_H-M   'P 1'
#
loop_
_entity.id
_entity.type
_entity.pdbx_description
1 polymer ?
#
loop_
_entity_poly.entity_id
_entity_poly.type
_entity_poly.pdbx_seq_one_letter_code
_entity_poly.pdbx_strand_id
1 'polypeptide(L)' 'MGVIPTATHDPIFFLHHGMIDFIWEEWRTTRQSKTERETAYPENDEACSSAAHFANTTMTPFWPMVNIDGLSNKYTGL' A
#
# COMPACT_ATOMS: atom_id res chain seq x y z
N MET A 1 -5.30 -19.35 -5.67
CA MET A 1 -4.35 -18.40 -5.05
C MET A 1 -3.14 -19.11 -4.43
N GLY A 2 -1.91 -18.81 -4.85
CA GLY A 2 -0.69 -19.37 -4.22
C GLY A 2 0.60 -19.26 -5.06
N VAL A 3 0.47 -19.03 -6.37
CA VAL A 3 1.57 -18.84 -7.31
C VAL A 3 1.60 -17.37 -7.73
N ILE A 4 2.69 -16.65 -7.44
CA ILE A 4 2.74 -15.17 -7.55
C ILE A 4 2.32 -14.64 -8.93
N PRO A 5 2.88 -15.12 -10.06
CA PRO A 5 2.59 -14.51 -11.37
C PRO A 5 1.15 -14.71 -11.87
N THR A 6 0.41 -15.66 -11.30
CA THR A 6 -0.94 -16.03 -11.76
C THR A 6 -2.00 -15.89 -10.68
N ALA A 7 -1.62 -15.43 -9.48
CA ALA A 7 -2.55 -15.27 -8.36
C ALA A 7 -3.72 -14.35 -8.72
N THR A 8 -3.43 -13.24 -9.41
CA THR A 8 -4.44 -12.24 -9.82
C THR A 8 -5.49 -12.76 -10.80
N HIS A 9 -5.29 -13.92 -11.43
CA HIS A 9 -6.28 -14.53 -12.32
C HIS A 9 -7.46 -15.17 -11.57
N ASP A 10 -7.29 -15.44 -10.28
CA ASP A 10 -8.32 -16.00 -9.40
C ASP A 10 -9.15 -14.86 -8.80
N PRO A 11 -10.48 -14.81 -8.97
CA PRO A 11 -11.31 -13.72 -8.45
C PRO A 11 -11.26 -13.57 -6.92
N ILE A 12 -10.89 -14.63 -6.20
CA ILE A 12 -10.66 -14.57 -4.75
C ILE A 12 -9.53 -13.59 -4.40
N PHE A 13 -8.58 -13.35 -5.31
CA PHE A 13 -7.51 -12.36 -5.13
C PHE A 13 -8.06 -11.01 -4.69
N PHE A 14 -9.09 -10.52 -5.37
CA PHE A 14 -9.67 -9.20 -5.10
C PHE A 14 -10.33 -9.14 -3.71
N LEU A 15 -11.11 -10.16 -3.35
CA LEU A 15 -11.77 -10.22 -2.05
C LEU A 15 -10.76 -10.36 -0.91
N HIS A 16 -9.70 -11.17 -1.13
CA HIS A 16 -8.63 -11.33 -0.16
C HIS A 16 -7.88 -10.01 0.07
N HIS A 17 -7.47 -9.31 -0.98
CA HIS A 17 -6.78 -8.03 -0.84
C HIS A 17 -7.69 -6.94 -0.27
N GLY A 18 -8.99 -6.93 -0.56
CA GLY A 18 -9.94 -6.04 0.11
C GLY A 18 -10.02 -6.26 1.63
N MET A 19 -9.92 -7.51 2.09
CA MET A 19 -9.81 -7.82 3.52
C MET A 19 -8.48 -7.34 4.12
N ILE A 20 -7.37 -7.51 3.40
CA ILE A 20 -6.04 -7.02 3.84
C ILE A 20 -6.04 -5.49 3.96
N ASP A 21 -6.60 -4.78 2.97
CA ASP A 21 -6.72 -3.32 2.98
C ASP A 21 -7.60 -2.84 4.12
N PHE A 22 -8.68 -3.57 4.45
CA PHE A 22 -9.51 -3.27 5.62
C PHE A 22 -8.73 -3.41 6.94
N ILE A 23 -7.98 -4.50 7.13
CA ILE A 23 -7.13 -4.70 8.32
C ILE A 23 -6.08 -3.59 8.43
N TRP A 24 -5.49 -3.19 7.30
CA TRP A 24 -4.54 -2.08 7.24
C TRP A 24 -5.19 -0.76 7.66
N GLU A 25 -6.37 -0.44 7.14
CA GLU A 25 -7.09 0.79 7.50
C GLU A 25 -7.49 0.82 8.98
N GLU A 26 -7.95 -0.30 9.55
CA GLU A 26 -8.23 -0.40 10.99
C GLU A 26 -6.97 -0.13 11.84
N TRP A 27 -5.80 -0.59 11.40
CA TRP A 27 -4.56 -0.27 12.09
C TRP A 27 -4.23 1.23 11.97
N ARG A 28 -4.33 1.81 10.76
CA ARG A 28 -4.08 3.23 10.53
C ARG A 28 -5.03 4.10 11.36
N THR A 29 -6.29 3.72 11.47
CA THR A 29 -7.29 4.49 12.21
C THR A 29 -7.06 4.50 13.71
N THR A 30 -6.59 3.37 14.25
CA THR A 30 -6.35 3.19 15.70
C THR A 30 -4.98 3.68 16.16
N ARG A 31 -4.00 3.84 15.26
CA ARG A 31 -2.60 4.12 15.61
C ARG A 31 -2.05 5.43 15.06
N GLN A 32 -2.69 6.04 14.08
CA GLN A 32 -2.18 7.23 13.40
C GLN A 32 -3.22 8.34 13.36
N SER A 33 -2.75 9.58 13.58
CA SER A 33 -3.50 10.79 13.26
C SER A 33 -3.75 10.89 11.76
N LYS A 34 -4.71 11.73 11.36
CA LYS A 34 -5.06 11.91 9.94
C LYS A 34 -3.85 12.30 9.08
N THR A 35 -2.98 13.17 9.60
CA THR A 35 -1.75 13.59 8.92
C THR A 35 -0.76 12.45 8.78
N GLU A 36 -0.50 11.69 9.85
CA GLU A 36 0.45 10.58 9.84
C GLU A 36 0.04 9.49 8.84
N ARG A 37 -1.26 9.27 8.63
CA ARG A 37 -1.73 8.26 7.66
C ARG A 37 -1.27 8.51 6.24
N GLU A 38 -0.96 9.76 5.86
CA GLU A 38 -0.52 10.13 4.50
C GLU A 38 0.99 10.36 4.41
N THR A 39 1.70 10.48 5.55
CA THR A 39 3.12 10.87 5.56
C THR A 39 4.05 9.87 6.24
N ALA A 40 3.52 8.94 7.04
CA ALA A 40 4.33 7.96 7.77
C ALA A 40 4.79 6.81 6.85
N TYR A 41 5.86 7.07 6.08
CA TYR A 41 6.55 6.10 5.24
C TYR A 41 8.00 5.90 5.76
N PRO A 42 8.56 4.68 5.73
CA PRO A 42 9.95 4.44 6.13
C PRO A 42 10.98 5.26 5.33
N GLU A 43 12.12 5.54 5.94
CA GLU A 43 13.26 6.14 5.21
C GLU A 43 13.79 5.18 4.14
N ASN A 44 14.39 5.75 3.09
CA ASN A 44 14.98 4.96 2.02
C ASN A 44 16.28 4.31 2.52
N ASP A 45 16.25 2.98 2.70
CA ASP A 45 17.41 2.19 3.08
C ASP A 45 17.52 0.94 2.19
N GLU A 46 18.56 0.89 1.36
CA GLU A 46 18.86 -0.24 0.47
C GLU A 46 19.26 -1.51 1.24
N ALA A 47 19.72 -1.39 2.49
CA ALA A 47 19.96 -2.53 3.35
C ALA A 47 18.66 -3.19 3.84
N CYS A 48 17.54 -2.45 3.87
CA CYS A 48 16.24 -2.95 4.30
C CYS A 48 15.33 -3.37 3.13
N SER A 49 15.34 -2.63 2.02
CA SER A 49 14.48 -2.93 0.87
C SER A 49 15.06 -2.37 -0.43
N SER A 50 14.70 -2.97 -1.57
CA SER A 50 15.11 -2.44 -2.87
C SER A 50 14.48 -1.06 -3.13
N ALA A 51 15.12 -0.24 -3.98
CA ALA A 51 14.62 1.07 -4.37
C ALA A 51 13.19 1.09 -4.95
N ALA A 52 12.69 -0.06 -5.44
CA ALA A 52 11.31 -0.23 -5.85
C ALA A 52 10.28 0.03 -4.73
N HIS A 53 10.69 -0.07 -3.46
CA HIS A 53 9.83 0.15 -2.28
C HIS A 53 10.00 1.54 -1.66
N PHE A 54 10.86 2.42 -2.22
CA PHE A 54 11.03 3.77 -1.70
C PHE A 54 9.80 4.64 -1.94
N ALA A 55 9.54 5.59 -1.04
CA ALA A 55 8.32 6.39 -1.01
C ALA A 55 8.01 7.06 -2.37
N ASN A 56 9.04 7.64 -2.99
CA ASN A 56 8.91 8.43 -4.23
C ASN A 56 9.22 7.62 -5.50
N THR A 57 9.31 6.29 -5.41
CA THR A 57 9.46 5.44 -6.59
C THR A 57 8.09 5.11 -7.18
N THR A 58 8.00 5.09 -8.52
CA THR A 58 6.78 4.71 -9.24
C THR A 58 6.30 3.33 -8.80
N MET A 59 5.04 3.24 -8.39
CA MET A 59 4.37 1.97 -8.09
C MET A 59 4.06 1.25 -9.41
N THR A 60 5.06 0.58 -9.97
CA THR A 60 4.96 -0.02 -11.31
C THR A 60 3.82 -1.05 -11.36
N PRO A 61 2.94 -1.02 -12.40
CA PRO A 61 3.00 -0.21 -13.63
C PRO A 61 2.20 1.11 -13.59
N PHE A 62 1.77 1.58 -12.43
CA PHE A 62 0.74 2.61 -12.27
C PHE A 62 1.24 4.06 -12.32
N TRP A 63 1.99 4.44 -13.36
CA TRP A 63 2.39 5.85 -13.55
C TRP A 63 1.17 6.77 -13.71
N PRO A 64 1.13 7.97 -13.09
CA PRO A 64 2.21 8.66 -12.38
C PRO A 64 2.28 8.41 -10.86
N MET A 65 1.59 7.41 -10.33
CA MET A 65 1.55 7.16 -8.89
C MET A 65 2.86 6.60 -8.35
N VAL A 66 3.31 7.14 -7.22
CA VAL A 66 4.44 6.65 -6.43
C VAL A 66 3.95 5.87 -5.21
N ASN A 67 4.83 5.09 -4.59
CA ASN A 67 4.42 4.21 -3.47
C ASN A 67 3.75 4.96 -2.31
N ILE A 68 4.19 6.18 -2.00
CA ILE A 68 3.59 6.99 -0.93
C ILE A 68 2.15 7.43 -1.25
N ASP A 69 1.76 7.51 -2.53
CA ASP A 69 0.38 7.86 -2.90
C ASP A 69 -0.63 6.79 -2.43
N GLY A 70 -0.19 5.55 -2.23
CA GLY A 70 -0.98 4.46 -1.66
C GLY A 70 -1.42 4.71 -0.21
N LEU A 71 -0.81 5.68 0.46
CA LEU A 71 -1.18 6.09 1.81
C LEU A 71 -2.32 7.13 1.85
N SER A 72 -2.80 7.62 0.71
CA SER A 72 -3.81 8.70 0.67
C SER A 72 -5.07 8.39 1.48
N ASN A 73 -5.59 9.41 2.19
CA ASN A 73 -6.88 9.38 2.87
C ASN A 73 -8.07 9.64 1.93
N LYS A 74 -7.83 9.88 0.63
CA LYS A 74 -8.85 10.34 -0.33
C LYS A 74 -10.09 9.43 -0.39
N TYR A 75 -9.92 8.13 -0.11
CA TYR A 75 -10.99 7.13 -0.16
C TYR A 75 -11.44 6.66 1.22
N THR A 76 -10.85 7.16 2.31
CA THR A 76 -11.13 6.72 3.70
C THR A 76 -11.55 7.86 4.63
N GLY A 77 -11.54 9.12 4.15
CA GLY A 77 -11.98 10.29 4.91
C GLY A 77 -13.48 10.54 4.84
N LEU A 78 -14.27 9.83 5.66
CA LEU A 78 -15.63 10.26 6.05
C LEU A 78 -15.58 11.28 7.20
#